data_AF-A0A816CFS2-F1
#
_entry.id   AF-A0A816CFS2-F1
#
_cell.length_a   1.000
_cell.length_b   1.000
_cell.length_c   1.000
_cell.angle_alpha   90.00
_cell.angle_beta   90.00
_cell.angle_gamma   90.00
#
_symmetry.space_group_name_H-M   'P 1'
#
loop_
_entity.id
_entity.type
_entity.pdbx_description
1 polymer ?
#
loop_
_entity_poly.entity_id
_entity_poly.type
_entity_poly.pdbx_seq_one_letter_code
_entity_poly.pdbx_strand_id
1 'polypeptide(L)'
;NPDQEIVAIGVTNIIGCFFSAYPTTGSFSRTAIKSKSGVRTPIAGVFSACVVVLSLYALTPAFYYIPDAVLAAVIIHAVADLASGPKVWKELWDVHPLELFIFVAAVIITFFATVEYGIYTAVGVSLNIIHLLP
;
A
#
# COMPACT_ATOMS: atom_id res chain seq x y z
N ASN A 1 -10.36 -7.20 12.96
CA ASN A 1 -9.61 -7.21 14.24
C ASN A 1 -8.15 -6.97 13.88
N PRO A 2 -7.56 -5.83 14.28
CA PRO A 2 -6.18 -5.47 13.91
C PRO A 2 -5.14 -6.54 14.30
N ASP A 3 -5.31 -7.18 15.46
CA ASP A 3 -4.39 -8.21 15.95
C ASP A 3 -4.33 -9.41 15.00
N GLN A 4 -5.49 -9.82 14.49
CA GLN A 4 -5.59 -10.93 13.55
C GLN A 4 -4.96 -10.60 12.19
N GLU A 5 -5.02 -9.35 11.75
CA GLU A 5 -4.39 -8.90 10.51
C GLU A 5 -2.86 -8.94 10.63
N ILE A 6 -2.32 -8.47 11.76
CA ILE A 6 -0.88 -8.53 12.05
C ILE A 6 -0.40 -9.99 12.10
N VAL A 7 -1.11 -10.87 12.81
CA VAL A 7 -0.79 -12.30 12.87
C VAL A 7 -0.85 -12.94 11.47
N ALA A 8 -1.87 -12.60 10.67
CA ALA A 8 -2.01 -13.12 9.31
C ALA A 8 -0.83 -12.70 8.40
N ILE A 9 -0.42 -11.43 8.44
CA ILE A 9 0.73 -10.92 7.67
C ILE A 9 2.03 -11.60 8.15
N GLY A 10 2.21 -11.75 9.47
CA GLY A 10 3.37 -12.42 10.05
C GLY A 10 3.49 -13.88 9.60
N VAL A 11 2.42 -14.66 9.74
CA VAL A 11 2.38 -16.06 9.29
C VAL A 11 2.59 -16.17 7.78
N THR A 12 1.99 -15.27 6.99
CA THR A 12 2.16 -15.25 5.52
C THR A 12 3.63 -15.06 5.13
N ASN A 13 4.33 -14.14 5.78
CA ASN A 13 5.75 -13.89 5.49
C ASN A 13 6.65 -15.03 5.97
N ILE A 14 6.37 -15.64 7.13
CA ILE A 14 7.10 -16.83 7.62
C ILE A 14 6.99 -17.97 6.60
N ILE A 15 5.79 -18.25 6.12
CA ILE A 15 5.57 -19.29 5.09
C ILE A 15 6.26 -18.88 3.78
N GLY A 16 6.15 -17.61 3.37
CA GLY A 16 6.74 -17.08 2.14
C GLY A 16 8.27 -17.23 2.07
N CYS A 17 8.98 -17.14 3.20
CA CYS A 17 10.43 -17.33 3.24
C CYS A 17 10.88 -18.72 2.74
N PHE A 18 10.06 -19.77 2.91
CA PHE A 18 10.37 -21.13 2.42
C PHE A 18 10.28 -21.25 0.89
N PHE A 19 9.69 -20.26 0.21
CA PHE A 19 9.49 -20.23 -1.24
C PHE A 19 10.26 -19.08 -1.92
N SER A 20 11.24 -18.48 -1.23
CA SER A 20 11.98 -17.30 -1.72
C SER A 20 11.07 -16.12 -2.09
N ALA A 21 9.95 -15.95 -1.38
CA ALA A 21 9.04 -14.83 -1.59
C ALA A 21 9.60 -13.53 -1.01
N TYR A 22 9.36 -12.41 -1.70
CA TYR A 22 9.60 -11.08 -1.13
C TYR A 22 8.62 -10.79 0.01
N PRO A 23 9.00 -9.95 1.00
CA PRO A 23 8.09 -9.52 2.05
C PRO A 23 6.79 -8.95 1.48
N THR A 24 5.67 -9.49 1.93
CA THR A 24 4.33 -9.11 1.48
C THR A 24 3.55 -8.40 2.58
N THR A 25 2.66 -7.51 2.14
CA THR A 25 1.81 -6.67 2.98
C THR A 25 0.42 -6.55 2.32
N GLY A 26 -0.55 -6.01 3.05
CA GLY A 26 -1.84 -5.61 2.50
C GLY A 26 -1.68 -4.61 1.34
N SER A 27 -2.53 -4.73 0.33
CA SER A 27 -2.46 -3.88 -0.88
C SER A 27 -3.74 -3.07 -1.02
N PHE A 28 -3.65 -1.76 -0.75
CA PHE A 28 -4.79 -0.84 -0.83
C PHE A 28 -5.46 -0.86 -2.20
N SER A 29 -4.67 -0.79 -3.28
CA SER A 29 -5.19 -0.83 -4.66
C SER A 29 -5.98 -2.10 -4.96
N ARG A 30 -5.43 -3.29 -4.62
CA ARG A 30 -6.13 -4.57 -4.83
C ARG A 30 -7.38 -4.70 -3.96
N THR A 31 -7.35 -4.25 -2.71
CA THR A 31 -8.51 -4.27 -1.81
C THR A 31 -9.61 -3.33 -2.28
N ALA A 32 -9.26 -2.13 -2.77
CA ALA A 32 -10.22 -1.17 -3.31
C ALA A 32 -10.95 -1.74 -4.55
N ILE A 33 -10.21 -2.39 -5.46
CA ILE A 33 -10.81 -3.04 -6.63
C ILE A 33 -11.73 -4.19 -6.20
N LYS A 34 -11.27 -5.08 -5.30
CA LYS A 34 -12.11 -6.17 -4.77
C LYS A 34 -13.39 -5.67 -4.13
N SER A 35 -13.32 -4.57 -3.37
CA SER A 35 -14.48 -3.92 -2.76
C SER A 35 -15.45 -3.38 -3.82
N LYS A 36 -14.95 -2.67 -4.83
CA LYS A 36 -15.77 -2.16 -5.95
C LYS A 36 -16.40 -3.28 -6.78
N SER A 37 -15.72 -4.42 -6.90
CA SER A 37 -16.23 -5.62 -7.59
C SER A 37 -17.21 -6.45 -6.75
N GLY A 38 -17.55 -6.02 -5.53
CA GLY A 38 -18.52 -6.70 -4.68
C GLY A 38 -18.02 -8.01 -4.06
N VAL A 39 -16.70 -8.22 -3.97
CA VAL A 39 -16.11 -9.40 -3.33
C VAL A 39 -16.39 -9.38 -1.83
N ARG A 40 -16.98 -10.46 -1.31
CA ARG A 40 -17.34 -10.58 0.12
C ARG A 40 -16.64 -11.72 0.86
N THR A 41 -15.86 -12.54 0.16
CA THR A 41 -15.23 -13.74 0.72
C THR A 41 -13.72 -13.78 0.45
N PRO A 42 -12.91 -14.36 1.34
CA PRO A 42 -11.47 -14.49 1.15
C PRO A 42 -11.09 -15.43 -0.01
N ILE A 43 -12.04 -16.25 -0.47
CA ILE A 43 -11.89 -17.17 -1.62
C ILE A 43 -11.42 -16.45 -2.90
N ALA A 44 -11.75 -15.17 -3.08
CA ALA A 44 -11.24 -14.38 -4.20
C ALA A 44 -9.70 -14.31 -4.25
N GLY A 45 -9.03 -14.39 -3.09
CA GLY A 45 -7.57 -14.51 -3.01
C GLY A 45 -7.04 -15.81 -3.62
N VAL A 46 -7.72 -16.93 -3.36
CA VAL A 46 -7.37 -18.25 -3.93
C VAL A 46 -7.53 -18.23 -5.44
N PHE A 47 -8.65 -17.70 -5.95
CA PHE A 47 -8.84 -17.53 -7.40
C PHE A 47 -7.73 -16.69 -8.04
N SER A 48 -7.36 -15.58 -7.40
CA SER A 48 -6.26 -14.72 -7.88
C SER A 48 -4.93 -15.49 -7.91
N ALA A 49 -4.64 -16.29 -6.89
CA ALA A 49 -3.43 -17.12 -6.84
C ALA A 49 -3.42 -18.19 -7.95
N CYS A 50 -4.54 -18.88 -8.18
CA CYS A 50 -4.67 -19.84 -9.28
C CYS A 50 -4.43 -19.19 -10.65
N VAL A 51 -4.99 -17.99 -10.87
CA VAL A 51 -4.77 -17.24 -12.12
C VAL A 51 -3.29 -16.85 -12.28
N VAL A 52 -2.61 -16.43 -11.21
CA VAL A 52 -1.17 -16.12 -11.26
C VAL A 52 -0.36 -17.37 -11.61
N VAL A 53 -0.61 -18.50 -10.96
CA VAL A 53 0.06 -19.77 -11.27
C VAL A 53 -0.18 -20.17 -12.73
N LEU A 54 -1.44 -20.12 -13.19
CA LEU A 54 -1.77 -20.44 -14.58
C LEU A 54 -1.05 -19.50 -15.56
N SER A 55 -0.97 -18.21 -15.24
CA SER A 55 -0.28 -17.22 -16.08
C SER A 55 1.22 -17.50 -16.17
N LEU A 56 1.85 -17.91 -15.06
CA LEU A 56 3.27 -18.29 -15.05
C LEU A 56 3.55 -19.55 -15.89
N TYR A 57 2.62 -20.51 -15.96
CA TYR A 57 2.82 -21.71 -16.77
C TYR A 57 2.46 -21.52 -18.25
N ALA A 58 1.38 -20.79 -18.55
CA ALA A 58 0.83 -20.70 -19.90
C ALA A 58 1.19 -19.39 -20.64
N LEU A 59 1.29 -18.26 -19.93
CA LEU A 59 1.43 -16.93 -20.54
C LEU A 59 2.86 -16.36 -20.48
N THR A 60 3.77 -16.96 -19.72
CA THR A 60 5.20 -16.54 -19.69
C THR A 60 5.85 -16.33 -21.07
N PRO A 61 5.65 -17.19 -22.11
CA PRO A 61 6.22 -16.92 -23.42
C PRO A 61 5.62 -15.67 -24.10
N ALA A 62 4.36 -15.33 -23.81
CA ALA A 62 3.76 -14.10 -24.30
C ALA A 62 4.29 -12.86 -23.54
N PHE A 63 4.55 -13.00 -22.24
CA PHE A 63 5.09 -11.92 -21.40
C PHE A 63 6.51 -11.50 -21.80
N TYR A 64 7.28 -12.37 -22.46
CA TYR A 64 8.61 -12.03 -22.98
C TYR A 64 8.61 -10.83 -23.94
N TYR A 65 7.52 -10.62 -24.69
CA TYR A 65 7.42 -9.54 -25.67
C TYR A 65 6.91 -8.23 -25.07
N ILE A 66 6.62 -8.16 -23.78
CA ILE A 66 6.10 -6.95 -23.15
C ILE A 66 7.25 -5.95 -22.95
N PRO A 67 7.19 -4.75 -23.54
CA PRO A 67 8.21 -3.73 -23.34
C PRO A 67 8.15 -3.15 -21.92
N ASP A 68 9.30 -2.77 -21.36
CA ASP A 68 9.40 -2.12 -20.05
C ASP A 68 8.55 -0.84 -19.94
N ALA A 69 8.35 -0.13 -21.05
CA ALA A 69 7.49 1.05 -21.11
C ALA A 69 6.03 0.74 -20.72
N VAL A 70 5.51 -0.43 -21.08
CA VAL A 70 4.15 -0.84 -20.72
C VAL A 70 4.06 -1.16 -19.24
N LEU A 71 5.08 -1.83 -18.68
CA LEU A 71 5.16 -2.08 -17.23
C LEU A 71 5.22 -0.77 -16.44
N ALA A 72 6.03 0.18 -16.89
CA ALA A 72 6.13 1.50 -16.27
C ALA A 72 4.78 2.24 -16.29
N ALA A 73 4.07 2.22 -17.41
CA ALA A 73 2.74 2.84 -17.53
C ALA A 73 1.73 2.24 -16.53
N VAL A 74 1.73 0.91 -16.36
CA VAL A 74 0.85 0.23 -15.40
C VAL A 74 1.20 0.61 -13.96
N ILE A 75 2.49 0.69 -13.62
CA ILE A 75 2.93 1.10 -12.27
C ILE A 75 2.53 2.56 -12.00
N ILE A 76 2.77 3.48 -12.93
CA ILE A 76 2.41 4.90 -12.79
C ILE A 76 0.89 5.03 -12.58
N HIS A 77 0.08 4.32 -13.36
CA HIS A 77 -1.37 4.32 -13.20
C HIS A 77 -1.79 3.80 -11.82
N ALA A 78 -1.21 2.68 -11.37
CA ALA A 78 -1.53 2.10 -10.07
C ALA A 78 -1.16 3.00 -8.89
N VAL A 79 -0.06 3.76 -8.99
CA VAL A 79 0.36 4.72 -7.96
C VAL A 79 -0.45 6.01 -8.02
N ALA A 80 -0.81 6.49 -9.22
CA ALA A 80 -1.65 7.68 -9.39
C ALA A 80 -3.02 7.50 -8.71
N ASP A 81 -3.60 6.30 -8.78
CA ASP A 81 -4.86 5.96 -8.10
C ASP A 81 -4.74 5.94 -6.56
N LEU A 82 -3.52 5.80 -6.02
CA LEU A 82 -3.25 5.84 -4.58
C LEU A 82 -3.01 7.26 -4.06
N ALA A 83 -2.72 8.22 -4.94
CA ALA A 83 -2.43 9.59 -4.55
C ALA A 83 -3.61 10.23 -3.80
N SER A 84 -3.32 10.90 -2.68
CA SER A 84 -4.33 11.54 -1.85
C SER A 84 -5.01 12.68 -2.61
N GLY A 85 -6.31 12.52 -2.88
CA GLY A 85 -7.10 13.54 -3.56
C GLY A 85 -7.35 14.80 -2.71
N PRO A 86 -7.94 15.85 -3.29
CA PRO A 86 -8.20 17.13 -2.61
C PRO A 86 -9.17 17.02 -1.41
N LYS A 87 -9.89 15.90 -1.29
CA LYS A 87 -10.75 15.61 -0.13
C LYS A 87 -9.93 15.41 1.15
N VAL A 88 -8.84 14.66 1.07
CA VAL A 88 -7.96 14.37 2.21
C VAL A 88 -7.34 15.66 2.76
N TRP A 89 -6.96 16.57 1.86
CA TRP A 89 -6.43 17.90 2.25
C TRP A 89 -7.43 18.73 3.03
N LYS A 90 -8.71 18.69 2.64
CA LYS A 90 -9.80 19.37 3.37
C LYS A 90 -10.06 18.71 4.72
N GLU A 91 -10.14 17.37 4.74
CA GLU A 91 -10.35 16.61 5.98
C GLU A 91 -9.24 16.88 7.01
N LEU A 92 -7.96 16.92 6.59
CA LEU A 92 -6.84 17.28 7.46
C LEU A 92 -6.95 18.71 8.01
N TRP A 93 -7.36 19.66 7.17
CA TRP A 93 -7.54 21.05 7.60
C TRP A 93 -8.69 21.22 8.59
N ASP A 94 -9.79 20.49 8.37
CA ASP A 94 -10.98 20.53 9.23
C ASP A 94 -10.73 19.88 10.60
N VAL A 95 -9.79 18.93 10.70
CA VAL A 95 -9.36 18.35 11.98
C VAL A 95 -8.48 19.34 12.76
N HIS A 96 -7.32 19.70 12.21
CA HIS A 96 -6.44 20.71 12.80
C HIS A 96 -5.41 21.15 11.75
N PRO A 97 -5.14 22.46 11.57
CA PRO A 97 -4.20 22.93 10.54
C PRO A 97 -2.77 22.39 10.70
N LEU A 98 -2.39 21.97 11.92
CA LEU A 98 -1.09 21.31 12.15
C LEU A 98 -1.01 19.91 11.52
N GLU A 99 -2.12 19.16 11.41
CA GLU A 99 -2.12 17.83 10.77
C GLU A 99 -1.75 17.93 9.29
N LEU A 100 -2.21 19.00 8.62
CA LEU A 100 -1.80 19.27 7.24
C LEU A 100 -0.29 19.56 7.15
N PHE A 101 0.27 20.30 8.12
CA PHE A 101 1.71 20.55 8.17
C PHE A 101 2.52 19.26 8.38
N ILE A 102 2.07 18.38 9.29
CA ILE A 102 2.70 17.07 9.52
C ILE A 102 2.69 16.24 8.25
N PHE A 103 1.54 16.19 7.56
CA PHE A 103 1.39 15.46 6.30
C PHE A 103 2.36 15.99 5.23
N VAL A 104 2.42 17.30 5.03
CA VAL A 104 3.32 17.92 4.03
C VAL A 104 4.79 17.69 4.40
N ALA A 105 5.16 17.84 5.67
CA ALA A 105 6.51 17.59 6.14
C ALA A 105 6.93 16.11 5.91
N ALA A 106 6.04 15.17 6.23
CA ALA A 106 6.29 13.74 6.02
C ALA A 106 6.46 13.40 4.54
N VAL A 107 5.65 14.00 3.66
CA VAL A 107 5.77 13.81 2.19
C VAL A 107 7.10 14.37 1.68
N ILE A 108 7.49 15.57 2.09
CA ILE A 108 8.76 16.19 1.68
C ILE A 108 9.94 15.33 2.14
N ILE A 109 9.96 14.89 3.40
CA ILE A 109 11.04 14.07 3.94
C ILE A 109 11.09 12.70 3.25
N THR A 110 9.93 12.09 2.99
CA THR A 110 9.86 10.82 2.26
C THR A 110 10.44 10.94 0.84
N PHE A 111 10.20 12.07 0.17
CA PHE A 111 10.68 12.33 -1.18
C PHE A 111 12.20 12.54 -1.25
N PHE A 112 12.77 13.26 -0.30
CA PHE A 112 14.21 13.62 -0.30
C PHE A 112 15.11 12.66 0.47
N ALA A 113 14.56 11.88 1.41
CA ALA A 113 15.31 10.94 2.22
C ALA A 113 14.80 9.50 1.98
N THR A 114 14.05 8.94 2.92
CA THR A 114 13.46 7.61 2.82
C THR A 114 12.08 7.59 3.45
N VAL A 115 11.27 6.59 3.07
CA VAL A 115 9.93 6.37 3.65
C VAL A 115 9.99 6.20 5.18
N GLU A 116 11.04 5.54 5.69
CA GLU A 116 11.23 5.34 7.13
C GLU A 116 11.36 6.66 7.89
N TYR A 117 12.20 7.59 7.40
CA TYR A 117 12.35 8.91 8.01
C TYR A 117 11.08 9.76 7.92
N GLY A 118 10.33 9.62 6.83
CA GLY A 118 9.00 10.24 6.70
C GLY A 118 8.04 9.78 7.79
N ILE A 119 7.97 8.46 8.03
CA ILE A 119 7.13 7.86 9.08
C ILE A 119 7.59 8.33 10.47
N TYR A 120 8.89 8.30 10.77
CA TYR A 120 9.42 8.74 12.06
C TYR A 120 9.10 10.21 12.33
N THR A 121 9.17 11.06 11.31
CA THR A 121 8.84 12.48 11.46
C THR A 121 7.36 12.66 11.73
N ALA A 122 6.49 12.00 10.97
CA ALA A 122 5.04 12.10 11.15
C ALA A 122 4.62 11.67 12.57
N VAL A 123 5.07 10.49 13.01
CA VAL A 123 4.75 9.94 14.34
C VAL A 123 5.37 10.81 15.44
N GLY A 124 6.64 11.20 15.29
CA GLY A 124 7.35 12.02 16.26
C GLY A 124 6.68 13.38 16.48
N VAL A 125 6.34 14.10 15.42
CA VAL A 125 5.66 15.40 15.54
C VAL A 125 4.26 15.25 16.11
N SER A 126 3.50 14.23 15.69
CA SER A 126 2.15 13.94 16.23
C SER A 126 2.18 13.69 17.74
N LEU A 127 3.15 12.90 18.23
CA LEU A 127 3.32 12.64 19.66
C LEU A 127 3.69 13.91 20.44
N ASN A 128 4.55 14.77 19.89
CA ASN A 128 4.89 16.04 20.52
C ASN A 128 3.69 16.97 20.63
N ILE A 129 2.83 17.02 19.61
CA ILE A 129 1.61 17.83 19.61
C ILE A 129 0.61 17.33 20.66
N ILE A 130 0.39 16.01 20.73
CA ILE A 130 -0.48 15.40 21.74
C ILE A 130 0.04 15.68 23.16
N HIS A 131 1.37 15.72 23.36
CA HIS A 131 1.92 16.05 24.66
C HIS A 131 1.84 17.56 25.01
N LEU A 132 1.81 18.44 24.01
CA LEU A 132 1.73 19.90 24.20
C LEU A 132 0.30 20.42 24.37
N LEU A 133 -0.71 19.74 23.80
CA LEU A 133 -2.12 20.06 23.99
C LEU A 133 -2.69 19.26 25.17
N PRO A 134 -2.97 19.88 26.34
CA PRO A 134 -3.65 19.21 27.46
C PRO A 134 -5.10 18.83 27.15
#